data_AF-A0AAE0ECK7-F1
#
_entry.id   AF-A0AAE0ECK7-F1
#
_cell.length_a   1.000
_cell.length_b   1.000
_cell.length_c   1.000
_cell.angle_alpha   90.00
_cell.angle_beta   90.00
_cell.angle_gamma   90.00
#
_symmetry.space_group_name_H-M   'P 1'
#
loop_
_entity.id
_entity.type
_entity.pdbx_description
1 polymer ?
#
loop_
_entity_poly.entity_id
_entity_poly.type
_entity_poly.pdbx_seq_one_letter_code
_entity_poly.pdbx_strand_id
1 'polypeptide(L)'
;PYALCLDVSRFLGTPFFHSMVARAQAFTSDISVLIDLETILLTDFISTLNYAYKVDHDWLLVASSRNVSSLPFYLSDDGKNWQRKDGKTGKGRYLFRVRIGIRCDGRMLMAWNRGELPLHTEVLPPFLYGKGIHDPWVISEALSYEFRFVFDASWTGLPVFSDPSTPSNISFDDCDLGTKCFQRVSKAKSRMVLHILKLGYNVLLSDVDVYWFKNPLPLLYSFGPSVLAAESDEYNVTGPINLPWTLNSGFYFACCDASTIAAMEKVVKHAATSNLSEQPSFYDTLCGEGGSNRVGDNRCMEPETNLTIHFLDRNLFPNGAYLGLWEKKNVKQACEKKGCFVLHNNWFTGRLRKLERQLLSDLWEYDISTRMCMHSWHRTNSEICT
;
A
#
# COMPACT_ATOMS: atom_id res chain seq x y z
N PRO A 1 4.42 4.45 14.43
CA PRO A 1 4.63 3.01 14.15
C PRO A 1 3.31 2.35 13.69
N TYR A 2 2.93 2.61 12.44
CA TYR A 2 1.77 1.97 11.78
C TYR A 2 2.29 1.37 10.48
N ALA A 3 1.84 0.16 10.12
CA ALA A 3 2.08 -0.37 8.79
C ALA A 3 0.75 -0.35 8.03
N LEU A 4 0.72 0.38 6.92
CA LEU A 4 -0.37 0.30 5.97
C LEU A 4 -0.02 -0.80 4.96
N CYS A 5 -0.78 -1.90 4.98
CA CYS A 5 -0.62 -2.98 4.00
C CYS A 5 -1.58 -2.79 2.84
N LEU A 6 -1.05 -2.33 1.71
CA LEU A 6 -1.70 -2.40 0.41
C LEU A 6 -1.21 -3.68 -0.26
N ASP A 7 -2.08 -4.68 -0.43
CA ASP A 7 -1.68 -5.95 -1.03
C ASP A 7 -2.03 -6.06 -2.53
N VAL A 8 -1.35 -7.03 -3.13
CA VAL A 8 -0.67 -7.04 -4.41
C VAL A 8 -1.30 -8.06 -5.37
N SER A 9 -2.42 -8.71 -5.04
CA SER A 9 -2.97 -9.76 -5.93
C SER A 9 -3.95 -9.23 -7.01
N ARG A 10 -3.51 -8.27 -7.84
CA ARG A 10 -4.33 -7.75 -8.96
C ARG A 10 -4.28 -8.60 -10.24
N PHE A 11 -3.37 -9.56 -10.36
CA PHE A 11 -3.27 -10.41 -11.57
C PHE A 11 -4.50 -11.28 -11.81
N LEU A 12 -5.29 -11.59 -10.77
CA LEU A 12 -6.54 -12.36 -10.85
C LEU A 12 -7.80 -11.49 -10.71
N GLY A 13 -7.67 -10.16 -10.66
CA GLY A 13 -8.80 -9.22 -10.73
C GLY A 13 -9.34 -8.78 -9.40
N THR A 14 -8.76 -9.25 -8.30
CA THR A 14 -8.92 -8.70 -6.94
C THR A 14 -7.94 -9.45 -6.02
N PRO A 15 -7.28 -8.77 -5.06
CA PRO A 15 -6.37 -9.47 -4.17
C PRO A 15 -7.10 -10.51 -3.34
N PHE A 16 -6.44 -11.56 -2.89
CA PHE A 16 -7.05 -12.49 -1.95
C PHE A 16 -6.88 -11.96 -0.53
N PHE A 17 -7.97 -11.88 0.22
CA PHE A 17 -7.99 -11.31 1.56
C PHE A 17 -6.99 -12.00 2.51
N HIS A 18 -6.82 -13.32 2.42
CA HIS A 18 -5.86 -14.07 3.25
C HIS A 18 -4.41 -13.63 3.04
N SER A 19 -4.01 -13.32 1.81
CA SER A 19 -2.66 -12.85 1.50
C SER A 19 -2.38 -11.50 2.15
N MET A 20 -3.37 -10.60 2.17
CA MET A 20 -3.26 -9.29 2.80
C MET A 20 -3.09 -9.41 4.32
N VAL A 21 -3.87 -10.30 4.94
CA VAL A 21 -3.81 -10.55 6.39
C VAL A 21 -2.48 -11.19 6.78
N ALA A 22 -2.02 -12.22 6.06
CA ALA A 22 -0.75 -12.87 6.32
C ALA A 22 0.43 -11.88 6.21
N ARG A 23 0.40 -11.02 5.19
CA ARG A 23 1.39 -9.95 5.02
C ARG A 23 1.36 -8.97 6.19
N ALA A 24 0.18 -8.51 6.60
CA ALA A 24 0.02 -7.61 7.74
C ALA A 24 0.50 -8.22 9.07
N GLN A 25 0.35 -9.53 9.26
CA GLN A 25 0.83 -10.26 10.44
C GLN A 25 2.36 -10.42 10.47
N ALA A 26 3.02 -10.43 9.31
CA ALA A 26 4.48 -10.55 9.22
C ALA A 26 5.22 -9.24 9.61
N PHE A 27 4.53 -8.10 9.71
CA PHE A 27 5.13 -6.84 10.12
C PHE A 27 5.15 -6.66 11.63
N THR A 28 6.14 -5.93 12.14
CA THR A 28 6.31 -5.65 13.57
C THR A 28 5.51 -4.42 14.04
N SER A 29 4.56 -3.93 13.25
CA SER A 29 3.76 -2.75 13.56
C SER A 29 2.81 -2.99 14.73
N ASP A 30 2.57 -1.96 15.53
CA ASP A 30 1.66 -2.02 16.67
C ASP A 30 0.18 -2.10 16.26
N ILE A 31 -0.14 -1.53 15.09
CA ILE A 31 -1.47 -1.57 14.48
C ILE A 31 -1.31 -1.90 13.00
N SER A 32 -2.11 -2.85 12.55
CA SER A 32 -2.29 -3.19 11.14
C SER A 32 -3.61 -2.63 10.65
N VAL A 33 -3.60 -2.06 9.43
CA VAL A 33 -4.81 -1.51 8.80
C VAL A 33 -4.94 -2.05 7.39
N LEU A 34 -6.11 -2.61 7.09
CA LEU A 34 -6.55 -2.95 5.74
C LEU A 34 -7.58 -1.94 5.27
N ILE A 35 -7.30 -1.36 4.11
CA ILE A 35 -8.07 -0.26 3.54
C ILE A 35 -8.28 -0.54 2.07
N ASP A 36 -9.52 -0.40 1.59
CA ASP A 36 -9.82 -0.49 0.17
C ASP A 36 -9.17 0.69 -0.57
N LEU A 37 -8.60 0.45 -1.76
CA LEU A 37 -7.89 1.47 -2.55
C LEU A 37 -8.76 2.70 -2.89
N GLU A 38 -10.08 2.54 -2.89
CA GLU A 38 -11.04 3.61 -3.03
C GLU A 38 -11.54 4.05 -1.66
N THR A 39 -10.63 4.35 -0.73
CA THR A 39 -10.96 4.84 0.61
C THR A 39 -10.16 6.08 0.95
N ILE A 40 -10.84 7.22 1.11
CA ILE A 40 -10.29 8.44 1.68
C ILE A 40 -10.51 8.40 3.18
N LEU A 41 -9.47 8.72 3.95
CA LEU A 41 -9.50 8.76 5.43
C LEU A 41 -9.65 10.22 5.90
N LEU A 42 -10.50 10.50 6.88
CA LEU A 42 -10.54 11.83 7.49
C LEU A 42 -9.46 12.04 8.54
N THR A 43 -9.28 13.30 8.94
CA THR A 43 -8.32 13.76 9.95
C THR A 43 -8.45 13.04 11.29
N ASP A 44 -9.65 12.58 11.64
CA ASP A 44 -9.91 11.88 12.91
C ASP A 44 -9.56 10.39 12.84
N PHE A 45 -9.16 9.86 11.67
CA PHE A 45 -8.76 8.47 11.49
C PHE A 45 -7.68 8.05 12.48
N ILE A 46 -6.64 8.87 12.55
CA ILE A 46 -5.44 8.67 13.37
C ILE A 46 -5.78 8.77 14.85
N SER A 47 -6.55 9.81 15.20
CA SER A 47 -6.99 10.04 16.57
C SER A 47 -7.79 8.84 17.06
N THR A 48 -8.66 8.29 16.20
CA THR A 48 -9.44 7.10 16.51
C THR A 48 -8.56 5.87 16.72
N LEU A 49 -7.59 5.62 15.83
CA LEU A 49 -6.61 4.53 16.03
C LEU A 49 -5.79 4.71 17.30
N ASN A 50 -5.42 5.94 17.65
CA ASN A 50 -4.70 6.25 18.90
C ASN A 50 -5.55 6.04 20.15
N TYR A 51 -6.86 6.29 20.09
CA TYR A 51 -7.76 5.93 21.18
C TYR A 51 -7.90 4.41 21.28
N ALA A 52 -8.09 3.71 20.14
CA ALA A 52 -8.16 2.26 20.10
C ALA A 52 -6.88 1.60 20.63
N TYR A 53 -5.70 2.13 20.27
CA TYR A 53 -4.41 1.63 20.75
C TYR A 53 -4.25 1.68 22.27
N LYS A 54 -4.91 2.62 22.96
CA LYS A 54 -4.88 2.74 24.42
C LYS A 54 -5.80 1.75 25.13
N VAL A 55 -6.62 1.01 24.39
CA VAL A 55 -7.46 -0.03 24.95
C VAL A 55 -6.56 -1.20 25.36
N ASP A 56 -6.64 -1.58 26.64
CA ASP A 56 -5.86 -2.67 27.24
C ASP A 56 -6.44 -4.06 26.90
N HIS A 57 -6.73 -4.30 25.63
CA HIS A 57 -7.29 -5.55 25.12
C HIS A 57 -6.89 -5.75 23.66
N ASP A 58 -6.98 -6.97 23.16
CA ASP A 58 -6.88 -7.26 21.74
C ASP A 58 -8.18 -6.86 21.03
N TRP A 59 -8.05 -6.05 19.98
CA TRP A 59 -9.20 -5.44 19.33
C TRP A 59 -9.16 -5.56 17.81
N LEU A 60 -10.35 -5.49 17.23
CA LEU A 60 -10.63 -5.32 15.82
C LEU A 60 -11.56 -4.13 15.66
N LEU A 61 -11.13 -3.11 14.93
CA LEU A 61 -11.93 -1.96 14.58
C LEU A 61 -12.39 -2.10 13.14
N VAL A 62 -13.69 -1.91 12.91
CA VAL A 62 -14.31 -1.96 11.59
C VAL A 62 -15.07 -0.68 11.30
N ALA A 63 -15.02 -0.22 10.05
CA ALA A 63 -15.79 0.94 9.60
C ALA A 63 -16.29 0.75 8.16
N SER A 64 -17.60 0.81 7.96
CA SER A 64 -18.22 0.70 6.63
C SER A 64 -18.10 2.01 5.83
N SER A 65 -17.88 1.88 4.52
CA SER A 65 -17.92 2.99 3.57
C SER A 65 -19.26 3.72 3.54
N ARG A 66 -19.20 5.05 3.36
CA ARG A 66 -20.36 5.95 3.28
C ARG A 66 -20.31 6.73 1.97
N ASN A 67 -21.48 6.98 1.38
CA ASN A 67 -21.59 7.88 0.24
C ASN A 67 -21.32 9.32 0.68
N VAL A 68 -20.45 10.03 -0.05
CA VAL A 68 -20.10 11.45 0.20
C VAL A 68 -21.34 12.35 0.27
N SER A 69 -22.41 12.04 -0.47
CA SER A 69 -23.67 12.80 -0.45
C SER A 69 -24.40 12.77 0.90
N SER A 70 -24.11 11.79 1.76
CA SER A 70 -24.68 11.67 3.11
C SER A 70 -23.99 12.53 4.17
N LEU A 71 -22.90 13.23 3.81
CA LEU A 71 -22.15 14.05 4.74
C LEU A 71 -22.82 15.42 4.99
N PRO A 72 -22.73 15.96 6.21
CA PRO A 72 -23.11 17.34 6.51
C PRO A 72 -22.07 18.38 6.03
N PHE A 73 -21.04 17.94 5.31
CA PHE A 73 -19.96 18.73 4.77
C PHE A 73 -19.60 18.28 3.34
N TYR A 74 -19.09 19.18 2.52
CA TYR A 74 -18.66 18.92 1.15
C TYR A 74 -17.19 19.36 0.98
N LEU A 75 -16.47 18.70 0.08
CA LEU A 75 -15.11 19.08 -0.28
C LEU A 75 -15.18 20.35 -1.15
N SER A 76 -14.35 21.34 -0.87
CA SER A 76 -14.23 22.54 -1.71
C SER A 76 -13.81 22.17 -3.13
N ASP A 77 -14.21 22.96 -4.11
CA ASP A 77 -13.95 22.68 -5.54
C ASP A 77 -12.46 22.56 -5.89
N ASP A 78 -11.58 23.14 -5.08
CA ASP A 78 -10.12 23.02 -5.21
C ASP A 78 -9.54 21.76 -4.53
N GLY A 79 -10.37 20.95 -3.88
CA GLY A 79 -9.98 19.71 -3.21
C GLY A 79 -9.15 19.91 -1.94
N LYS A 80 -9.01 21.14 -1.44
CA LYS A 80 -8.07 21.46 -0.35
C LYS A 80 -8.70 21.42 1.02
N ASN A 81 -10.01 21.70 1.14
CA ASN A 81 -10.65 21.91 2.43
C ASN A 81 -12.06 21.29 2.48
N TRP A 82 -12.43 20.73 3.62
CA TRP A 82 -13.79 20.27 3.87
C TRP A 82 -14.62 21.42 4.47
N GLN A 83 -15.75 21.74 3.84
CA GLN A 83 -16.65 22.82 4.24
C GLN A 83 -17.96 22.26 4.77
N ARG A 84 -18.41 22.75 5.94
CA ARG A 84 -19.71 22.35 6.50
C ARG A 84 -20.84 23.13 5.82
N LYS A 85 -21.96 22.45 5.56
CA LYS A 85 -23.17 23.07 4.99
C LYS A 85 -23.76 24.19 5.87
N ASP A 86 -23.37 24.27 7.13
CA ASP A 86 -23.88 25.24 8.12
C ASP A 86 -22.94 26.44 8.39
N GLY A 87 -21.84 26.57 7.63
CA GLY A 87 -20.98 27.76 7.67
C GLY A 87 -20.12 27.95 8.94
N LYS A 88 -20.08 26.97 9.86
CA LYS A 88 -19.23 27.02 11.07
C LYS A 88 -18.06 26.05 10.99
N THR A 89 -16.82 26.55 11.12
CA THR A 89 -15.62 25.73 11.34
C THR A 89 -15.69 25.06 12.71
N GLY A 90 -15.69 23.73 12.77
CA GLY A 90 -15.78 23.00 14.03
C GLY A 90 -15.09 21.65 13.98
N LYS A 91 -14.12 21.44 14.88
CA LYS A 91 -13.58 20.12 15.24
C LYS A 91 -14.71 19.28 15.85
N GLY A 92 -15.18 18.28 15.11
CA GLY A 92 -16.33 17.47 15.52
C GLY A 92 -15.94 16.29 16.41
N ARG A 93 -16.03 16.45 17.73
CA ARG A 93 -16.19 15.29 18.63
C ARG A 93 -17.63 14.80 18.51
N TYR A 94 -17.82 13.70 17.79
CA TYR A 94 -19.10 13.02 17.69
C TYR A 94 -19.03 11.71 18.50
N LEU A 95 -19.71 11.68 19.65
CA LEU A 95 -19.92 10.46 20.44
C LEU A 95 -21.31 9.93 20.10
N PHE A 96 -21.39 8.81 19.38
CA PHE A 96 -22.67 8.17 19.03
C PHE A 96 -22.77 6.75 19.60
N ARG A 97 -23.97 6.42 20.08
CA ARG A 97 -24.36 5.10 20.59
C ARG A 97 -24.25 4.03 19.49
N VAL A 98 -23.60 2.92 19.83
CA VAL A 98 -23.46 1.73 18.97
C VAL A 98 -24.83 1.06 18.76
N ARG A 99 -25.29 1.05 17.51
CA ARG A 99 -26.22 0.03 17.00
C ARG A 99 -25.46 -0.66 15.87
N ILE A 100 -25.13 -1.93 16.06
CA ILE A 100 -24.49 -2.76 15.04
C ILE A 100 -25.48 -2.90 13.88
N GLY A 101 -25.17 -2.24 12.78
CA GLY A 101 -25.95 -2.25 11.55
C GLY A 101 -24.98 -2.35 10.38
N ILE A 102 -24.22 -3.45 10.34
CA ILE A 102 -23.21 -3.71 9.31
C ILE A 102 -23.96 -3.95 8.00
N ARG A 103 -23.72 -3.11 7.01
CA ARG A 103 -24.20 -3.34 5.64
C ARG A 103 -23.35 -4.44 5.01
N CYS A 104 -23.99 -5.51 4.54
CA CYS A 104 -23.33 -6.65 3.91
C CYS A 104 -22.83 -6.40 2.47
N ASP A 105 -22.99 -5.18 1.95
CA ASP A 105 -22.68 -4.81 0.56
C ASP A 105 -21.61 -3.72 0.42
N GLY A 106 -20.98 -3.29 1.53
CA GLY A 106 -20.08 -2.15 1.55
C GLY A 106 -18.61 -2.53 1.68
N ARG A 107 -17.73 -1.84 0.96
CA ARG A 107 -16.28 -1.85 1.20
C ARG A 107 -16.01 -1.35 2.62
N MET A 108 -15.21 -2.07 3.40
CA MET A 108 -14.93 -1.76 4.81
C MET A 108 -13.45 -1.46 5.04
N LEU A 109 -13.19 -0.57 6.00
CA LEU A 109 -11.89 -0.45 6.63
C LEU A 109 -11.83 -1.39 7.82
N MET A 110 -10.70 -2.07 7.96
CA MET A 110 -10.38 -2.87 9.15
C MET A 110 -9.06 -2.41 9.74
N ALA A 111 -9.00 -2.30 11.05
CA ALA A 111 -7.75 -2.11 11.79
C ALA A 111 -7.72 -3.04 12.99
N TRP A 112 -6.55 -3.55 13.36
CA TRP A 112 -6.39 -4.34 14.58
C TRP A 112 -5.00 -4.11 15.18
N ASN A 113 -4.90 -4.21 16.50
CA ASN A 113 -3.61 -4.13 17.19
C ASN A 113 -2.84 -5.45 17.11
N ARG A 114 -1.52 -5.36 17.26
CA ARG A 114 -0.62 -6.48 17.47
C ARG A 114 -0.79 -7.02 18.90
N GLY A 115 -1.82 -7.84 19.02
CA GLY A 115 -2.25 -8.52 20.23
C GLY A 115 -1.70 -9.93 20.39
N GLU A 116 -2.01 -10.58 21.51
CA GLU A 116 -1.66 -11.99 21.76
C GLU A 116 -2.65 -12.95 21.07
N LEU A 117 -3.91 -12.52 20.93
CA LEU A 117 -4.98 -13.29 20.31
C LEU A 117 -4.98 -13.12 18.78
N PRO A 118 -5.16 -14.20 18.00
CA PRO A 118 -5.16 -14.12 16.55
C PRO A 118 -6.38 -13.34 16.02
N LEU A 119 -6.32 -12.89 14.76
CA LEU A 119 -7.45 -12.23 14.11
C LEU A 119 -8.55 -13.23 13.70
N HIS A 120 -8.17 -14.47 13.42
CA HIS A 120 -9.04 -15.55 12.93
C HIS A 120 -8.43 -16.92 13.28
N THR A 121 -9.19 -17.99 13.11
CA THR A 121 -8.70 -19.37 13.23
C THR A 121 -7.71 -19.75 12.13
N GLU A 122 -6.93 -20.82 12.28
CA GLU A 122 -5.72 -21.11 11.48
C GLU A 122 -5.91 -21.09 9.95
N VAL A 123 -7.10 -21.39 9.44
CA VAL A 123 -7.37 -21.42 8.00
C VAL A 123 -8.29 -20.27 7.61
N LEU A 124 -7.71 -19.21 7.03
CA LEU A 124 -8.49 -18.13 6.42
C LEU A 124 -9.00 -18.57 5.02
N PRO A 125 -10.32 -18.57 4.76
CA PRO A 125 -10.87 -18.97 3.47
C PRO A 125 -10.42 -18.04 2.33
N PRO A 126 -10.34 -18.54 1.09
CA PRO A 126 -9.80 -17.76 -0.02
C PRO A 126 -10.77 -16.73 -0.61
N PHE A 127 -11.19 -15.77 0.22
CA PHE A 127 -12.04 -14.68 -0.21
C PHE A 127 -11.32 -13.76 -1.18
N LEU A 128 -12.03 -13.38 -2.23
CA LEU A 128 -11.65 -12.25 -3.07
C LEU A 128 -11.89 -10.95 -2.28
N TYR A 129 -10.83 -10.19 -2.07
CA TYR A 129 -10.87 -8.84 -1.51
C TYR A 129 -11.72 -7.92 -2.38
N GLY A 130 -12.36 -6.91 -1.82
CA GLY A 130 -13.25 -5.99 -2.55
C GLY A 130 -14.61 -6.58 -3.00
N LYS A 131 -14.87 -7.88 -2.81
CA LYS A 131 -16.22 -8.48 -2.99
C LYS A 131 -17.12 -8.35 -1.76
N GLY A 132 -16.62 -7.85 -0.64
CA GLY A 132 -17.36 -7.63 0.61
C GLY A 132 -17.70 -8.89 1.41
N ILE A 133 -17.36 -10.09 0.93
CA ILE A 133 -17.71 -11.37 1.59
C ILE A 133 -16.80 -11.67 2.79
N HIS A 134 -15.55 -11.21 2.75
CA HIS A 134 -14.60 -11.41 3.85
C HIS A 134 -14.96 -10.57 5.08
N ASP A 135 -15.60 -9.40 4.88
CA ASP A 135 -15.96 -8.48 5.94
C ASP A 135 -16.82 -9.12 7.04
N PRO A 136 -18.00 -9.70 6.74
CA PRO A 136 -18.82 -10.36 7.75
C PRO A 136 -18.15 -11.61 8.32
N TRP A 137 -17.29 -12.31 7.55
CA TRP A 137 -16.62 -13.51 8.04
C TRP A 137 -15.59 -13.18 9.13
N VAL A 138 -14.73 -12.19 8.90
CA VAL A 138 -13.70 -11.77 9.89
C VAL A 138 -14.34 -11.26 11.17
N ILE A 139 -15.41 -10.47 11.02
CA ILE A 139 -16.17 -9.96 12.17
C ILE A 139 -16.81 -11.13 12.92
N SER A 140 -17.39 -12.09 12.20
CA SER A 140 -17.98 -13.29 12.81
C SER A 140 -16.94 -14.13 13.53
N GLU A 141 -15.75 -14.34 12.96
CA GLU A 141 -14.67 -15.10 13.61
C GLU A 141 -14.18 -14.39 14.88
N ALA A 142 -13.93 -13.08 14.80
CA ALA A 142 -13.48 -12.30 15.94
C ALA A 142 -14.52 -12.30 17.09
N LEU A 143 -15.82 -12.25 16.76
CA LEU A 143 -16.92 -12.28 17.73
C LEU A 143 -17.22 -13.68 18.27
N SER A 144 -17.28 -14.70 17.42
CA SER A 144 -17.79 -16.04 17.77
C SER A 144 -16.83 -16.81 18.65
N TYR A 145 -15.53 -16.55 18.51
CA TYR A 145 -14.48 -17.18 19.31
C TYR A 145 -13.94 -16.27 20.41
N GLU A 146 -14.55 -15.09 20.62
CA GLU A 146 -14.11 -14.07 21.58
C GLU A 146 -12.63 -13.69 21.45
N PHE A 147 -12.03 -13.84 20.26
CA PHE A 147 -10.61 -13.56 20.05
C PHE A 147 -10.28 -12.09 20.26
N ARG A 148 -11.20 -11.19 19.89
CA ARG A 148 -10.92 -9.74 19.91
C ARG A 148 -12.19 -8.94 20.21
N PHE A 149 -12.01 -7.83 20.91
CA PHE A 149 -13.05 -6.83 21.09
C PHE A 149 -13.31 -6.12 19.76
N VAL A 150 -14.54 -6.22 19.25
CA VAL A 150 -14.90 -5.61 17.96
C VAL A 150 -15.54 -4.22 18.16
N PHE A 151 -14.90 -3.19 17.61
CA PHE A 151 -15.40 -1.82 17.58
C PHE A 151 -16.02 -1.50 16.21
N ASP A 152 -17.32 -1.22 16.17
CA ASP A 152 -17.95 -0.61 14.99
C ASP A 152 -17.81 0.92 15.08
N ALA A 153 -16.98 1.44 14.18
CA ALA A 153 -16.61 2.84 14.13
C ALA A 153 -17.20 3.54 12.88
N SER A 154 -18.17 2.91 12.23
CA SER A 154 -18.88 3.42 11.04
C SER A 154 -19.65 4.72 11.28
N TRP A 155 -19.88 5.09 12.54
CA TRP A 155 -20.61 6.30 12.96
C TRP A 155 -19.75 7.28 13.78
N THR A 156 -18.48 6.95 14.05
CA THR A 156 -17.58 7.76 14.90
C THR A 156 -16.68 8.69 14.10
N GLY A 157 -17.02 9.01 12.85
CA GLY A 157 -16.22 9.93 12.02
C GLY A 157 -14.99 9.30 11.37
N LEU A 158 -14.99 7.97 11.20
CA LEU A 158 -14.11 7.25 10.28
C LEU A 158 -14.81 7.04 8.94
N PRO A 159 -15.06 8.08 8.12
CA PRO A 159 -15.68 7.80 6.86
C PRO A 159 -14.63 7.25 5.91
N VAL A 160 -15.03 6.14 5.31
CA VAL A 160 -14.31 5.42 4.28
C VAL A 160 -14.96 5.86 2.96
N PHE A 161 -14.26 6.63 2.11
CA PHE A 161 -14.86 7.17 0.88
C PHE A 161 -14.20 6.68 -0.40
N SER A 162 -15.00 6.31 -1.40
CA SER A 162 -14.50 6.17 -2.76
C SER A 162 -14.16 7.52 -3.38
N ASP A 163 -12.94 7.63 -3.92
CA ASP A 163 -12.58 8.75 -4.79
C ASP A 163 -13.37 8.63 -6.10
N PRO A 164 -14.32 9.55 -6.39
CA PRO A 164 -15.14 9.48 -7.60
C PRO A 164 -14.32 9.68 -8.88
N SER A 165 -13.06 10.15 -8.78
CA SER A 165 -12.12 10.24 -9.89
C SER A 165 -11.36 8.94 -10.16
N THR A 166 -11.42 7.97 -9.24
CA THR A 166 -10.95 6.61 -9.48
C THR A 166 -11.98 5.92 -10.36
N PRO A 167 -11.61 5.36 -11.52
CA PRO A 167 -12.59 4.72 -12.39
C PRO A 167 -13.20 3.53 -11.64
N SER A 168 -14.50 3.57 -11.36
CA SER A 168 -15.23 2.47 -10.71
C SER A 168 -15.37 1.23 -11.62
N ASN A 169 -15.09 1.42 -12.91
CA ASN A 169 -15.17 0.39 -13.96
C ASN A 169 -13.82 0.31 -14.70
N ILE A 170 -12.76 -0.02 -13.96
CA ILE A 170 -11.46 -0.34 -14.57
C ILE A 170 -11.61 -1.66 -15.30
N SER A 171 -11.52 -1.64 -16.63
CA SER A 171 -11.43 -2.87 -17.43
C SER A 171 -10.27 -3.69 -16.92
N PHE A 172 -10.55 -4.96 -16.64
CA PHE A 172 -9.56 -5.90 -16.15
C PHE A 172 -8.48 -6.23 -17.20
N ASP A 173 -8.83 -6.06 -18.48
CA ASP A 173 -7.99 -6.43 -19.61
C ASP A 173 -7.43 -5.20 -20.36
N ASP A 174 -8.00 -4.00 -20.20
CA ASP A 174 -7.65 -2.80 -21.01
C ASP A 174 -6.98 -1.66 -20.21
N CYS A 175 -6.31 -1.97 -19.09
CA CYS A 175 -5.64 -0.98 -18.24
C CYS A 175 -4.10 -1.12 -18.22
N ASP A 176 -3.51 -1.42 -19.38
CA ASP A 176 -2.07 -1.60 -19.55
C ASP A 176 -1.27 -0.28 -19.68
N LEU A 177 0.05 -0.38 -19.55
CA LEU A 177 1.00 0.74 -19.68
C LEU A 177 0.74 1.54 -20.97
N GLY A 178 0.65 2.87 -20.83
CA GLY A 178 0.39 3.79 -21.95
C GLY A 178 -1.09 4.09 -22.21
N THR A 179 -2.03 3.36 -21.60
CA THR A 179 -3.47 3.64 -21.73
C THR A 179 -3.91 4.83 -20.85
N LYS A 180 -5.01 5.50 -21.23
CA LYS A 180 -5.65 6.54 -20.38
C LYS A 180 -6.12 5.96 -19.02
N CYS A 181 -6.49 4.69 -18.99
CA CYS A 181 -6.82 3.99 -17.75
C CYS A 181 -5.60 3.93 -16.81
N PHE A 182 -4.46 3.44 -17.31
CA PHE A 182 -3.22 3.34 -16.53
C PHE A 182 -2.72 4.70 -16.05
N GLN A 183 -2.85 5.76 -16.87
CA GLN A 183 -2.55 7.13 -16.43
C GLN A 183 -3.41 7.58 -15.25
N ARG A 184 -4.73 7.31 -15.27
CA ARG A 184 -5.62 7.66 -14.16
C ARG A 184 -5.29 6.89 -12.89
N VAL A 185 -5.07 5.58 -13.01
CA VAL A 185 -4.75 4.70 -11.88
C VAL A 185 -3.39 5.05 -11.27
N SER A 186 -2.35 5.24 -12.09
CA SER A 186 -1.02 5.62 -11.59
C SER A 186 -1.05 6.96 -10.85
N LYS A 187 -1.76 7.96 -11.36
CA LYS A 187 -1.93 9.26 -10.68
C LYS A 187 -2.79 9.20 -9.41
N ALA A 188 -3.64 8.19 -9.25
CA ALA A 188 -4.38 7.97 -8.00
C ALA A 188 -3.45 7.51 -6.86
N LYS A 189 -2.37 6.77 -7.18
CA LYS A 189 -1.40 6.27 -6.19
C LYS A 189 -0.74 7.40 -5.41
N SER A 190 -0.02 8.31 -6.08
CA SER A 190 0.61 9.48 -5.44
C SER A 190 -0.36 10.39 -4.69
N ARG A 191 -1.59 10.58 -5.21
CA ARG A 191 -2.63 11.35 -4.50
C ARG A 191 -2.98 10.69 -3.17
N MET A 192 -3.15 9.36 -3.17
CA MET A 192 -3.42 8.60 -1.95
C MET A 192 -2.24 8.67 -0.97
N VAL A 193 -1.01 8.46 -1.46
CA VAL A 193 0.20 8.55 -0.63
C VAL A 193 0.35 9.93 -0.01
N LEU A 194 0.18 11.00 -0.78
CA LEU A 194 0.22 12.37 -0.28
C LEU A 194 -0.82 12.60 0.82
N HIS A 195 -2.03 12.08 0.64
CA HIS A 195 -3.08 12.18 1.65
C HIS A 195 -2.69 11.47 2.95
N ILE A 196 -2.16 10.25 2.86
CA ILE A 196 -1.70 9.47 4.03
C ILE A 196 -0.53 10.18 4.74
N LEU A 197 0.43 10.72 3.99
CA LEU A 197 1.52 11.51 4.56
C LEU A 197 0.99 12.74 5.32
N LYS A 198 0.05 13.49 4.74
CA LYS A 198 -0.59 14.64 5.40
C LYS A 198 -1.37 14.29 6.67
N LEU A 199 -1.77 13.03 6.81
CA LEU A 199 -2.41 12.54 8.03
C LEU A 199 -1.41 12.21 9.14
N GLY A 200 -0.10 12.19 8.89
CA GLY A 200 0.90 11.89 9.93
C GLY A 200 1.62 10.55 9.77
N TYR A 201 1.54 9.88 8.62
CA TYR A 201 1.95 8.47 8.45
C TYR A 201 3.09 8.31 7.46
N ASN A 202 4.10 7.53 7.83
CA ASN A 202 5.08 7.03 6.86
C ASN A 202 4.40 6.03 5.93
N VAL A 203 4.81 6.02 4.67
CA VAL A 203 4.20 5.17 3.64
C VAL A 203 5.28 4.34 2.96
N LEU A 204 5.09 3.02 2.93
CA LEU A 204 5.77 2.14 2.00
C LEU A 204 4.79 1.79 0.88
N LEU A 205 4.96 2.39 -0.29
CA LEU A 205 4.22 2.00 -1.47
C LEU A 205 4.91 0.78 -2.11
N SER A 206 4.11 -0.21 -2.47
CA SER A 206 4.54 -1.36 -3.26
C SER A 206 3.48 -1.69 -4.29
N ASP A 207 3.92 -1.88 -5.53
CA ASP A 207 3.08 -2.32 -6.61
C ASP A 207 2.69 -3.77 -6.43
N VAL A 208 1.61 -4.10 -7.12
CA VAL A 208 0.93 -5.39 -7.11
C VAL A 208 1.71 -6.51 -7.81
N ASP A 209 2.91 -6.21 -8.26
CA ASP A 209 3.78 -7.16 -8.94
C ASP A 209 5.19 -7.13 -8.38
N VAL A 210 5.34 -6.68 -7.12
CA VAL A 210 6.56 -6.79 -6.33
C VAL A 210 6.46 -7.99 -5.39
N TYR A 211 7.37 -8.96 -5.54
CA TYR A 211 7.51 -10.09 -4.62
C TYR A 211 8.47 -9.74 -3.48
N TRP A 212 8.18 -10.16 -2.25
CA TRP A 212 8.95 -9.79 -1.06
C TRP A 212 9.61 -11.02 -0.45
N PHE A 213 10.92 -10.94 -0.22
CA PHE A 213 11.73 -11.99 0.40
C PHE A 213 12.04 -11.70 1.88
N LYS A 214 12.11 -10.42 2.25
CA LYS A 214 12.46 -9.97 3.60
C LYS A 214 11.71 -8.69 3.96
N ASN A 215 11.59 -8.40 5.25
CA ASN A 215 11.09 -7.10 5.72
C ASN A 215 12.13 -6.00 5.43
N PRO A 216 11.86 -5.03 4.54
CA PRO A 216 12.79 -3.96 4.19
C PRO A 216 12.76 -2.80 5.18
N LEU A 217 11.76 -2.72 6.05
CA LEU A 217 11.55 -1.56 6.91
C LEU A 217 12.76 -1.21 7.78
N PRO A 218 13.47 -2.14 8.45
CA PRO A 218 14.63 -1.78 9.25
C PRO A 218 15.71 -1.02 8.44
N LEU A 219 15.94 -1.43 7.20
CA LEU A 219 16.85 -0.75 6.28
C LEU A 219 16.28 0.61 5.86
N LEU A 220 15.01 0.66 5.45
CA LEU A 220 14.35 1.88 4.98
C LEU A 220 14.30 2.98 6.07
N TYR A 221 14.04 2.60 7.31
CA TYR A 221 14.07 3.52 8.46
C TYR A 221 15.48 4.03 8.78
N SER A 222 16.53 3.27 8.45
CA SER A 222 17.92 3.66 8.73
C SER A 222 18.38 4.87 7.92
N PHE A 223 17.68 5.22 6.83
CA PHE A 223 17.99 6.40 6.03
C PHE A 223 17.61 7.72 6.71
N GLY A 224 16.73 7.68 7.72
CA GLY A 224 16.34 8.86 8.49
C GLY A 224 15.25 9.72 7.83
N PRO A 225 14.87 10.84 8.48
CA PRO A 225 13.85 11.75 7.98
C PRO A 225 14.33 12.52 6.74
N SER A 226 13.41 13.12 6.00
CA SER A 226 13.70 13.88 4.77
C SER A 226 14.44 13.05 3.71
N VAL A 227 14.20 11.74 3.73
CA VAL A 227 14.64 10.81 2.69
C VAL A 227 13.44 10.05 2.12
N LEU A 228 13.31 10.10 0.80
CA LEU A 228 12.45 9.20 0.03
C LEU A 228 13.33 8.13 -0.60
N ALA A 229 13.15 6.88 -0.20
CA ALA A 229 13.92 5.75 -0.74
C ALA A 229 13.11 5.02 -1.80
N ALA A 230 13.60 4.93 -3.04
CA ALA A 230 12.86 4.36 -4.17
C ALA A 230 13.70 3.34 -4.95
N GLU A 231 13.02 2.36 -5.55
CA GLU A 231 13.62 1.44 -6.50
C GLU A 231 14.06 2.18 -7.79
N SER A 232 15.00 1.59 -8.52
CA SER A 232 15.43 2.06 -9.84
C SER A 232 15.09 1.08 -10.95
N ASP A 233 14.65 1.61 -12.08
CA ASP A 233 14.52 0.91 -13.36
C ASP A 233 15.88 0.74 -14.07
N GLU A 234 16.97 1.33 -13.57
CA GLU A 234 18.31 1.10 -14.12
C GLU A 234 18.80 -0.32 -13.83
N TYR A 235 18.86 -1.15 -14.88
CA TYR A 235 19.24 -2.56 -14.80
C TYR A 235 20.72 -2.81 -15.10
N ASN A 236 21.46 -1.82 -15.61
CA ASN A 236 22.88 -1.96 -15.86
C ASN A 236 23.61 -2.19 -14.54
N VAL A 237 24.44 -3.25 -14.50
CA VAL A 237 25.20 -3.65 -13.32
C VAL A 237 26.24 -2.60 -12.94
N THR A 238 26.70 -1.84 -13.92
CA THR A 238 27.74 -0.81 -13.77
C THR A 238 27.17 0.59 -13.95
N GLY A 239 27.77 1.57 -13.28
CA GLY A 239 27.40 2.97 -13.41
C GLY A 239 26.26 3.43 -12.49
N PRO A 240 25.87 4.71 -12.64
CA PRO A 240 24.90 5.37 -11.78
C PRO A 240 23.53 4.71 -11.85
N ILE A 241 22.85 4.58 -10.71
CA ILE A 241 21.50 4.01 -10.60
C ILE A 241 20.40 5.09 -10.68
N ASN A 242 20.77 6.36 -10.60
CA ASN A 242 19.90 7.53 -10.61
C ASN A 242 19.86 8.22 -11.99
N LEU A 243 19.86 7.46 -13.08
CA LEU A 243 19.85 8.00 -14.46
C LEU A 243 18.49 8.61 -14.83
N PRO A 244 18.42 9.54 -15.80
CA PRO A 244 17.16 10.12 -16.27
C PRO A 244 16.08 9.07 -16.52
N TRP A 245 14.89 9.29 -15.97
CA TRP A 245 13.71 8.42 -16.12
C TRP A 245 13.81 7.04 -15.43
N THR A 246 14.84 6.81 -14.60
CA THR A 246 15.04 5.51 -13.94
C THR A 246 14.45 5.42 -12.54
N LEU A 247 13.91 6.49 -11.96
CA LEU A 247 13.21 6.38 -10.67
C LEU A 247 11.92 5.57 -10.88
N ASN A 248 11.81 4.44 -10.18
CA ASN A 248 10.63 3.58 -10.23
C ASN A 248 9.61 3.99 -9.15
N SER A 249 8.37 4.27 -9.55
CA SER A 249 7.31 4.67 -8.60
C SER A 249 6.45 3.49 -8.10
N GLY A 250 6.84 2.26 -8.42
CA GLY A 250 6.19 1.03 -7.98
C GLY A 250 6.73 0.47 -6.65
N PHE A 251 7.88 0.90 -6.17
CA PHE A 251 8.33 0.57 -4.81
C PHE A 251 9.12 1.72 -4.18
N TYR A 252 8.55 2.37 -3.16
CA TYR A 252 9.24 3.43 -2.43
C TYR A 252 8.74 3.63 -1.00
N PHE A 253 9.63 4.14 -0.16
CA PHE A 253 9.35 4.54 1.21
C PHE A 253 9.43 6.06 1.36
N ALA A 254 8.39 6.65 1.93
CA ALA A 254 8.24 8.06 2.17
C ALA A 254 7.97 8.31 3.67
N CYS A 255 8.78 9.15 4.30
CA CYS A 255 8.57 9.58 5.68
C CYS A 255 7.52 10.68 5.76
N CYS A 256 6.71 10.69 6.81
CA CYS A 256 5.83 11.80 7.13
C CYS A 256 6.63 12.94 7.75
N ASP A 257 7.24 13.75 6.90
CA ASP A 257 7.89 14.99 7.27
C ASP A 257 7.55 16.10 6.27
N ALA A 258 7.82 17.35 6.67
CA ALA A 258 7.45 18.53 5.89
C ALA A 258 8.09 18.53 4.49
N SER A 259 9.34 18.11 4.38
CA SER A 259 10.07 18.02 3.11
C SER A 259 9.43 17.01 2.17
N THR A 260 9.13 15.80 2.67
CA THR A 260 8.53 14.73 1.87
C THR A 260 7.11 15.09 1.43
N ILE A 261 6.30 15.68 2.32
CA ILE A 261 4.94 16.13 1.99
C ILE A 261 5.00 17.20 0.89
N ALA A 262 5.83 18.23 1.04
CA ALA A 262 5.95 19.31 0.06
C ALA A 262 6.43 18.78 -1.31
N ALA A 263 7.39 17.85 -1.33
CA ALA A 263 7.87 17.24 -2.55
C ALA A 263 6.79 16.41 -3.25
N MET A 264 6.02 15.63 -2.48
CA MET A 264 4.90 14.85 -3.00
C MET A 264 3.76 15.74 -3.52
N GLU A 265 3.52 16.92 -2.93
CA GLU A 265 2.60 17.92 -3.49
C GLU A 265 3.04 18.39 -4.88
N LYS A 266 4.35 18.64 -5.06
CA LYS A 266 4.91 19.01 -6.37
C LYS A 266 4.71 17.87 -7.38
N VAL A 267 4.99 16.63 -6.99
CA VAL A 267 4.80 15.45 -7.86
C VAL A 267 3.36 15.32 -8.31
N VAL A 268 2.39 15.39 -7.38
CA VAL A 268 0.96 15.32 -7.70
C VAL A 268 0.53 16.46 -8.62
N LYS A 269 1.01 17.68 -8.37
CA LYS A 269 0.72 18.85 -9.21
C LYS A 269 1.26 18.68 -10.63
N HIS A 270 2.51 18.22 -10.77
CA HIS A 270 3.13 17.97 -12.06
C HIS A 270 2.41 16.85 -12.84
N ALA A 271 2.07 15.76 -12.14
CA ALA A 271 1.36 14.63 -12.72
C ALA A 271 -0.06 15.02 -13.20
N ALA A 272 -0.72 15.95 -12.52
CA ALA A 272 -2.04 16.46 -12.93
C ALA A 272 -2.01 17.19 -14.28
N THR A 273 -0.92 17.89 -14.60
CA THR A 273 -0.76 18.63 -15.86
C THR A 273 -0.12 17.81 -16.98
N SER A 274 0.52 16.68 -16.65
CA SER A 274 1.19 15.82 -17.62
C SER A 274 0.23 14.88 -18.36
N ASN A 275 0.51 14.59 -19.64
CA ASN A 275 -0.17 13.54 -20.42
C ASN A 275 0.48 12.15 -20.25
N LEU A 276 1.46 12.03 -19.36
CA LEU A 276 2.17 10.78 -19.06
C LEU A 276 1.57 10.06 -17.84
N SER A 277 2.10 8.86 -17.57
CA SER A 277 1.93 8.21 -16.27
C SER A 277 2.65 8.99 -15.17
N GLU A 278 2.37 8.60 -13.93
CA GLU A 278 2.93 9.25 -12.73
C GLU A 278 4.47 9.16 -12.64
N GLN A 279 5.08 8.02 -12.95
CA GLN A 279 6.51 7.77 -12.74
C GLN A 279 7.46 8.84 -13.37
N PRO A 280 7.27 9.25 -14.64
CA PRO A 280 7.86 10.47 -15.21
C PRO A 280 7.88 11.68 -14.28
N SER A 281 6.73 11.97 -13.66
CA SER A 281 6.57 13.13 -12.78
C SER A 281 7.34 12.99 -11.47
N PHE A 282 7.56 11.77 -10.97
CA PHE A 282 8.48 11.56 -9.84
C PHE A 282 9.88 11.97 -10.22
N TYR A 283 10.42 11.47 -11.34
CA TYR A 283 11.80 11.76 -11.72
C TYR A 283 12.00 13.25 -11.98
N ASP A 284 11.19 13.85 -12.85
CA ASP A 284 11.37 15.25 -13.25
C ASP A 284 11.22 16.22 -12.06
N THR A 285 10.30 15.93 -11.15
CA THR A 285 10.08 16.78 -9.98
C THR A 285 11.17 16.62 -8.92
N LEU A 286 11.60 15.39 -8.66
CA LEU A 286 12.45 15.06 -7.51
C LEU A 286 13.95 15.06 -7.86
N CYS A 287 14.30 14.63 -9.07
CA CYS A 287 15.66 14.60 -9.60
C CYS A 287 15.96 15.73 -10.60
N GLY A 288 14.95 16.54 -10.94
CA GLY A 288 15.06 17.59 -11.94
C GLY A 288 15.04 17.03 -13.36
N GLU A 289 14.55 17.84 -14.31
CA GLU A 289 14.53 17.48 -15.72
C GLU A 289 15.94 17.11 -16.21
N GLY A 290 16.07 15.97 -16.88
CA GLY A 290 17.37 15.45 -17.32
C GLY A 290 18.33 15.05 -16.18
N GLY A 291 17.87 15.02 -14.92
CA GLY A 291 18.69 14.68 -13.76
C GLY A 291 19.54 15.84 -13.23
N SER A 292 19.12 17.09 -13.43
CA SER A 292 19.85 18.29 -13.01
C SER A 292 20.12 18.37 -11.50
N ASN A 293 19.33 17.68 -10.68
CA ASN A 293 19.46 17.65 -9.22
C ASN A 293 20.10 16.36 -8.69
N ARG A 294 20.73 15.55 -9.56
CA ARG A 294 21.47 14.36 -9.15
C ARG A 294 22.66 14.72 -8.26
N VAL A 295 22.88 13.92 -7.23
CA VAL A 295 24.04 14.01 -6.34
C VAL A 295 24.72 12.65 -6.30
N GLY A 296 25.91 12.56 -6.90
CA GLY A 296 26.61 11.29 -7.08
C GLY A 296 25.81 10.29 -7.91
N ASP A 297 26.01 9.00 -7.61
CA ASP A 297 25.54 7.90 -8.46
C ASP A 297 24.24 7.25 -8.00
N ASN A 298 23.73 7.60 -6.81
CA ASN A 298 22.58 6.96 -6.20
C ASN A 298 21.63 7.91 -5.47
N ARG A 299 21.79 9.23 -5.62
CA ARG A 299 20.92 10.20 -4.95
C ARG A 299 20.49 11.33 -5.87
N CYS A 300 19.39 11.96 -5.49
CA CYS A 300 19.03 13.30 -5.94
C CYS A 300 18.73 14.16 -4.71
N MET A 301 18.87 15.47 -4.85
CA MET A 301 18.49 16.43 -3.79
C MET A 301 17.56 17.48 -4.38
N GLU A 302 16.29 17.43 -4.01
CA GLU A 302 15.31 18.39 -4.50
C GLU A 302 15.52 19.74 -3.80
N PRO A 303 15.81 20.82 -4.54
CA PRO A 303 16.37 22.06 -3.96
C PRO A 303 15.35 22.90 -3.18
N GLU A 304 14.06 22.82 -3.48
CA GLU A 304 13.05 23.66 -2.82
C GLU A 304 12.59 23.08 -1.48
N THR A 305 12.54 21.75 -1.37
CA THR A 305 12.03 21.02 -0.21
C THR A 305 13.16 20.42 0.64
N ASN A 306 14.40 20.44 0.13
CA ASN A 306 15.56 19.75 0.70
C ASN A 306 15.33 18.24 0.89
N LEU A 307 14.41 17.64 0.13
CA LEU A 307 14.19 16.20 0.17
C LEU A 307 15.35 15.48 -0.54
N THR A 308 15.94 14.50 0.12
CA THR A 308 16.89 13.60 -0.52
C THR A 308 16.17 12.38 -1.08
N ILE A 309 16.42 12.06 -2.34
CA ILE A 309 15.95 10.84 -2.97
C ILE A 309 17.10 9.85 -2.89
N HIS A 310 16.86 8.69 -2.30
CA HIS A 310 17.83 7.61 -2.20
C HIS A 310 17.41 6.45 -3.11
N PHE A 311 18.21 6.17 -4.14
CA PHE A 311 17.96 5.02 -5.00
C PHE A 311 18.46 3.77 -4.30
N LEU A 312 17.54 2.83 -4.07
CA LEU A 312 17.81 1.56 -3.41
C LEU A 312 18.79 0.72 -4.24
N ASP A 313 19.70 0.00 -3.58
CA ASP A 313 20.67 -0.86 -4.25
C ASP A 313 19.95 -1.94 -5.09
N ARG A 314 20.13 -1.91 -6.41
CA ARG A 314 19.58 -2.88 -7.37
C ARG A 314 19.96 -4.34 -7.09
N ASN A 315 21.00 -4.61 -6.31
CA ASN A 315 21.29 -5.97 -5.84
C ASN A 315 20.32 -6.46 -4.76
N LEU A 316 19.83 -5.54 -3.94
CA LEU A 316 18.92 -5.79 -2.83
C LEU A 316 17.45 -5.57 -3.22
N PHE A 317 17.20 -4.64 -4.14
CA PHE A 317 15.88 -4.28 -4.68
C PHE A 317 15.92 -4.35 -6.22
N PRO A 318 16.10 -5.55 -6.80
CA PRO A 318 16.18 -5.75 -8.24
C PRO A 318 14.85 -5.50 -8.96
N ASN A 319 14.93 -4.73 -10.05
CA ASN A 319 13.88 -4.64 -11.04
C ASN A 319 13.85 -5.88 -11.96
N GLY A 320 12.81 -5.96 -12.80
CA GLY A 320 12.50 -7.11 -13.62
C GLY A 320 13.39 -7.34 -14.84
N ALA A 321 14.34 -6.45 -15.13
CA ALA A 321 15.37 -6.63 -16.16
C ALA A 321 16.76 -6.93 -15.55
N TYR A 322 16.91 -6.82 -14.23
CA TYR A 322 18.20 -6.91 -13.57
C TYR A 322 18.76 -8.35 -13.58
N LEU A 323 19.99 -8.51 -14.12
CA LEU A 323 20.77 -9.76 -14.14
C LEU A 323 20.07 -11.00 -14.75
N GLY A 324 18.98 -10.80 -15.48
CA GLY A 324 18.15 -11.89 -15.97
C GLY A 324 17.67 -12.82 -14.84
N LEU A 325 17.26 -12.24 -13.70
CA LEU A 325 16.83 -13.01 -12.52
C LEU A 325 15.56 -13.81 -12.80
N TRP A 326 14.63 -13.26 -13.56
CA TRP A 326 13.37 -13.92 -13.92
C TRP A 326 13.54 -15.10 -14.88
N GLU A 327 14.65 -15.16 -15.60
CA GLU A 327 15.01 -16.23 -16.54
C GLU A 327 15.80 -17.36 -15.86
N LYS A 328 16.10 -17.24 -14.56
CA LYS A 328 16.78 -18.31 -13.81
C LYS A 328 15.84 -19.49 -13.59
N LYS A 329 16.40 -20.70 -13.66
CA LYS A 329 15.67 -21.95 -13.41
C LYS A 329 14.97 -21.99 -12.03
N ASN A 330 15.54 -21.32 -11.03
CA ASN A 330 14.93 -21.15 -9.71
C ASN A 330 15.12 -19.70 -9.28
N VAL A 331 14.11 -18.86 -9.55
CA VAL A 331 14.16 -17.41 -9.31
C VAL A 331 14.23 -17.12 -7.81
N LYS A 332 13.46 -17.87 -7.00
CA LYS A 332 13.45 -17.76 -5.53
C LYS A 332 14.85 -17.91 -4.94
N GLN A 333 15.49 -19.04 -5.22
CA GLN A 333 16.84 -19.34 -4.71
C GLN A 333 17.88 -18.34 -5.22
N ALA A 334 17.77 -17.89 -6.48
CA ALA A 334 18.69 -16.90 -7.04
C ALA A 334 18.62 -15.57 -6.28
N CYS A 335 17.41 -15.10 -5.96
CA CYS A 335 17.20 -13.87 -5.18
C CYS A 335 17.62 -14.04 -3.72
N GLU A 336 17.27 -15.15 -3.08
CA GLU A 336 17.68 -15.44 -1.70
C GLU A 336 19.20 -15.47 -1.54
N LYS A 337 19.93 -16.11 -2.47
CA LYS A 337 21.41 -16.14 -2.48
C LYS A 337 22.03 -14.76 -2.63
N LYS A 338 21.41 -13.85 -3.38
CA LYS A 338 21.85 -12.45 -3.49
C LYS A 338 21.47 -11.61 -2.27
N GLY A 339 20.57 -12.13 -1.43
CA GLY A 339 20.07 -11.44 -0.26
C GLY A 339 18.99 -10.41 -0.56
N CYS A 340 18.28 -10.53 -1.69
CA CYS A 340 17.21 -9.62 -2.09
C CYS A 340 16.19 -9.39 -0.95
N PHE A 341 15.70 -8.16 -0.86
CA PHE A 341 14.54 -7.80 -0.04
C PHE A 341 13.25 -7.97 -0.83
N VAL A 342 13.27 -7.57 -2.09
CA VAL A 342 12.15 -7.68 -3.03
C VAL A 342 12.64 -8.08 -4.43
N LEU A 343 11.72 -8.45 -5.31
CA LEU A 343 11.95 -8.57 -6.76
C LEU A 343 10.72 -8.04 -7.49
N HIS A 344 10.92 -7.04 -8.34
CA HIS A 344 9.83 -6.42 -9.09
C HIS A 344 9.62 -7.13 -10.43
N ASN A 345 8.38 -7.51 -10.72
CA ASN A 345 7.94 -8.09 -11.99
C ASN A 345 7.61 -6.98 -13.04
N ASN A 346 8.43 -5.92 -13.11
CA ASN A 346 8.34 -4.86 -14.13
C ASN A 346 9.25 -5.16 -15.35
N TRP A 347 9.47 -4.17 -16.22
CA TRP A 347 10.19 -4.31 -17.51
C TRP A 347 9.52 -5.22 -18.54
N PHE A 348 8.20 -5.38 -18.43
CA PHE A 348 7.42 -6.19 -19.35
C PHE A 348 5.97 -5.71 -19.40
N THR A 349 5.32 -5.83 -20.55
CA THR A 349 3.94 -5.37 -20.78
C THR A 349 2.98 -6.53 -21.01
N GLY A 350 1.73 -6.32 -20.61
CA GLY A 350 0.64 -7.28 -20.75
C GLY A 350 0.44 -8.13 -19.49
N ARG A 351 -0.77 -8.07 -18.95
CA ARG A 351 -1.17 -8.79 -17.72
C ARG A 351 -0.93 -10.30 -17.80
N LEU A 352 -1.34 -10.95 -18.89
CA LEU A 352 -1.19 -12.40 -19.06
C LEU A 352 0.28 -12.82 -19.02
N ARG A 353 1.16 -12.09 -19.69
CA ARG A 353 2.57 -12.44 -19.71
C ARG A 353 3.26 -12.20 -18.37
N LYS A 354 2.86 -11.16 -17.63
CA LYS A 354 3.32 -10.95 -16.24
C LYS A 354 2.87 -12.08 -15.31
N LEU A 355 1.63 -12.55 -15.46
CA LEU A 355 1.11 -13.70 -14.73
C LEU A 355 1.88 -14.99 -15.09
N GLU A 356 2.10 -15.26 -16.37
CA GLU A 356 2.89 -16.40 -16.84
C GLU A 356 4.31 -16.37 -16.26
N ARG A 357 4.99 -15.21 -16.29
CA ARG A 357 6.32 -15.06 -15.70
C ARG A 357 6.32 -15.38 -14.21
N GLN A 358 5.30 -14.93 -13.48
CA GLN A 358 5.17 -15.22 -12.05
C GLN A 358 4.89 -16.70 -11.79
N LEU A 359 3.98 -17.33 -12.55
CA LEU A 359 3.63 -18.75 -12.42
C LEU A 359 4.83 -19.67 -12.66
N LEU A 360 5.69 -19.32 -13.62
CA LEU A 360 6.87 -20.11 -13.98
C LEU A 360 8.09 -19.87 -13.07
N SER A 361 8.03 -18.88 -12.17
CA SER A 361 9.19 -18.41 -11.41
C SER A 361 9.41 -19.11 -10.06
N ASP A 362 8.59 -20.09 -9.69
CA ASP A 362 8.48 -20.64 -8.32
C ASP A 362 8.13 -19.59 -7.23
N LEU A 363 7.85 -18.34 -7.61
CA LEU A 363 7.41 -17.27 -6.71
C LEU A 363 5.88 -17.16 -6.64
N TRP A 364 5.16 -18.06 -7.30
CA TRP A 364 3.71 -18.13 -7.26
C TRP A 364 3.26 -19.10 -6.17
N GLU A 365 3.16 -18.60 -4.95
CA GLU A 365 2.76 -19.37 -3.78
C GLU A 365 1.23 -19.35 -3.64
N TYR A 366 0.52 -19.66 -4.73
CA TYR A 366 -0.93 -19.75 -4.79
C TYR A 366 -1.36 -20.90 -5.71
N ASP A 367 -2.06 -21.88 -5.14
CA ASP A 367 -2.65 -22.98 -5.88
C ASP A 367 -3.96 -22.50 -6.50
N ILE A 368 -3.99 -22.41 -7.83
CA ILE A 368 -5.17 -21.95 -8.59
C ILE A 368 -6.34 -22.94 -8.45
N SER A 369 -6.06 -24.23 -8.29
CA SER A 369 -7.08 -25.28 -8.24
C SER A 369 -7.85 -25.27 -6.93
N THR A 370 -7.12 -25.15 -5.80
CA THR A 370 -7.70 -25.08 -4.46
C THR A 370 -8.02 -23.66 -4.02
N ARG A 371 -7.51 -22.67 -4.76
CA ARG A 371 -7.55 -21.24 -4.46
C ARG A 371 -6.84 -20.88 -3.15
N MET A 372 -5.85 -21.65 -2.71
CA MET A 372 -5.16 -21.42 -1.44
C MET A 372 -3.74 -20.91 -1.65
N CYS A 373 -3.25 -20.05 -0.75
CA CYS A 373 -1.81 -19.77 -0.69
C CYS A 373 -1.02 -21.03 -0.29
N MET A 374 0.07 -21.30 -1.00
CA MET A 374 0.95 -22.47 -0.77
C MET A 374 2.13 -22.16 0.18
N HIS A 375 2.11 -21.03 0.88
CA HIS A 375 3.24 -20.62 1.72
C HIS A 375 3.21 -21.35 3.07
N SER A 376 4.27 -22.09 3.41
CA SER A 376 4.46 -22.65 4.75
C SER A 376 5.06 -21.58 5.67
N TRP A 377 4.22 -20.90 6.45
CA TRP A 377 4.66 -19.85 7.37
C TRP A 377 5.36 -20.38 8.64
N HIS A 378 5.37 -21.69 8.85
CA HIS A 378 6.09 -22.31 9.95
C HIS A 378 7.57 -22.50 9.60
N ARG A 379 8.47 -21.81 10.31
CA ARG A 379 9.75 -22.43 10.64
C ARG A 379 9.42 -23.58 11.57
N THR A 380 9.42 -24.79 11.04
CA THR A 380 9.56 -25.99 11.85
C THR A 380 10.93 -25.94 12.53
N ASN A 381 11.01 -25.31 13.70
CA ASN A 381 11.93 -25.80 14.71
C ASN A 381 11.34 -27.12 15.19
N SER A 382 11.65 -28.19 14.48
CA SER A 382 11.53 -29.54 15.02
C SER A 382 12.58 -29.69 16.12
N GLU A 383 12.36 -29.07 17.27
CA GLU A 383 12.90 -29.58 18.53
C GLU A 383 11.86 -30.58 19.02
N ILE A 384 12.13 -31.84 18.67
CA ILE A 384 11.53 -32.99 19.31
C ILE A 384 12.00 -32.93 20.77
N CYS A 385 11.15 -32.44 21.67
CA CYS A 385 11.29 -32.74 23.09
C CYS A 385 10.92 -34.21 23.28
N THR A 386 11.93 -35.07 23.43
CA THR A 386 11.84 -36.31 24.21
C THR A 386 11.96 -36.01 25.69
#